data_AF-A0A3N7D3F2-F1
#
_entry.id   AF-A0A3N7D3F2-F1
#
_cell.length_a   1.000
_cell.length_b   1.000
_cell.length_c   1.000
_cell.angle_alpha   90.00
_cell.angle_beta   90.00
_cell.angle_gamma   90.00
#
_symmetry.space_group_name_H-M   'P 1'
#
loop_
_entity.id
_entity.type
_entity.pdbx_description
1 polymer ?
#
loop_
_entity_poly.entity_id
_entity_poly.type
_entity_poly.pdbx_seq_one_letter_code
_entity_poly.pdbx_strand_id
1 'polypeptide(L)'
;MVAAVLTACGGGGGGGGFSGPPLGWVPSPGPGAGITEPPAEPPKQPPAAITASYKYLTFQQDRDPDHDTPEKRFDDYIALLNREGAAGYRYIEGSAGGNIVTLQDKFLMVKDTETTYSYEYKTIEINVLHADVMPRLLQQMKDQGAQGKVFIQFLGHLTITPPPDINPVFAVLYRKDEGASTTYDVEAADYQAAAADVVATANALGANGFRPWSVQTTGGPSTRERKQFFIKDNNSAARYEVKAVISPLSVVGGDFPDVKKQIQDQGALGYRLLKNRFMNDANGDGKDFFLYVKDTTQASTYEFEFLDNPDALFGLQEANATQANAQTANGLRYFGEPDAPVFFRSLNCTGVLCVSPTKAERTEEL
;
A
#
# COMPACT_ATOMS: atom_id res chain seq x y z
N MET A 1 -30.00 -27.21 -34.30
CA MET A 1 -30.68 -27.46 -35.59
C MET A 1 -31.37 -26.16 -35.99
N VAL A 2 -31.19 -25.77 -37.25
CA VAL A 2 -31.81 -24.64 -37.96
C VAL A 2 -31.32 -23.23 -37.62
N ALA A 3 -30.38 -22.76 -38.45
CA ALA A 3 -30.32 -21.38 -38.90
C ALA A 3 -31.35 -21.18 -40.01
N ALA A 4 -31.98 -20.00 -40.07
CA ALA A 4 -32.45 -19.38 -41.32
C ALA A 4 -32.72 -17.89 -41.10
N VAL A 5 -31.96 -17.09 -41.83
CA VAL A 5 -32.17 -15.68 -42.17
C VAL A 5 -33.36 -15.57 -43.13
N LEU A 6 -34.11 -14.45 -43.11
CA LEU A 6 -34.59 -13.77 -44.33
C LEU A 6 -35.23 -12.39 -44.03
N THR A 7 -34.56 -11.39 -44.59
CA THR A 7 -35.00 -10.05 -44.98
C THR A 7 -36.27 -10.03 -45.85
N ALA A 8 -37.06 -8.94 -45.80
CA ALA A 8 -37.43 -8.12 -46.97
C ALA A 8 -38.48 -7.00 -46.69
N CYS A 9 -38.14 -5.80 -47.19
CA CYS A 9 -38.91 -4.84 -48.01
C CYS A 9 -40.38 -4.43 -47.74
N GLY A 10 -40.61 -3.13 -48.01
CA GLY A 10 -41.87 -2.57 -48.53
C GLY A 10 -42.62 -1.76 -47.47
N GLY A 11 -43.08 -0.54 -47.69
CA GLY A 11 -43.39 0.24 -48.88
C GLY A 11 -44.62 1.11 -48.56
N GLY A 12 -44.90 2.18 -49.30
CA GLY A 12 -46.22 2.85 -49.23
C GLY A 12 -46.18 4.36 -49.31
N GLY A 13 -46.33 4.88 -50.53
CA GLY A 13 -46.74 6.26 -50.77
C GLY A 13 -48.24 6.45 -50.53
N GLY A 14 -48.63 7.69 -50.24
CA GLY A 14 -50.01 8.13 -50.19
C GLY A 14 -50.10 9.59 -50.63
N GLY A 15 -50.68 9.82 -51.80
CA GLY A 15 -50.98 11.15 -52.32
C GLY A 15 -52.33 11.66 -51.80
N GLY A 16 -52.49 12.99 -51.80
CA GLY A 16 -53.75 13.66 -51.56
C GLY A 16 -53.61 15.15 -51.86
N GLY A 17 -54.06 15.57 -53.05
CA GLY A 17 -54.05 16.97 -53.47
C GLY A 17 -55.24 17.75 -52.91
N PHE A 18 -55.03 19.04 -52.66
CA PHE A 18 -56.08 20.05 -52.60
C PHE A 18 -55.57 21.35 -53.22
N SER A 19 -56.39 21.94 -54.08
CA SER A 19 -56.15 23.12 -54.91
C SER A 19 -56.56 24.43 -54.23
N GLY A 20 -55.74 25.48 -54.31
CA GLY A 20 -56.05 26.87 -53.92
C GLY A 20 -54.89 27.86 -54.22
N PRO A 21 -55.13 29.18 -54.34
CA PRO A 21 -54.53 30.09 -55.35
C PRO A 21 -53.21 30.82 -54.91
N PRO A 22 -52.59 31.71 -55.75
CA PRO A 22 -51.14 31.76 -55.91
C PRO A 22 -50.38 32.76 -55.01
N LEU A 23 -49.10 32.42 -54.81
CA LEU A 23 -47.91 33.29 -54.71
C LEU A 23 -47.98 34.48 -53.74
N GLY A 24 -47.64 34.20 -52.47
CA GLY A 24 -46.98 35.14 -51.57
C GLY A 24 -45.55 34.65 -51.29
N TRP A 25 -44.55 35.45 -51.65
CA TRP A 25 -43.13 35.22 -51.35
C TRP A 25 -42.94 35.14 -49.82
N VAL A 26 -42.49 34.00 -49.30
CA VAL A 26 -42.00 33.86 -47.92
C VAL A 26 -40.48 33.73 -48.00
N PRO A 27 -39.68 34.58 -47.31
CA PRO A 27 -38.23 34.42 -47.30
C PRO A 27 -37.86 33.08 -46.65
N SER A 28 -36.92 32.36 -47.24
CA SER A 28 -36.37 31.12 -46.68
C SER A 28 -35.86 31.35 -45.25
N PRO A 29 -36.04 30.37 -44.33
CA PRO A 29 -35.32 30.39 -43.06
C PRO A 29 -33.82 30.34 -43.36
N GLY A 30 -33.08 31.32 -42.83
CA GLY A 30 -31.63 31.32 -42.95
C GLY A 30 -31.01 30.05 -42.35
N PRO A 31 -29.81 29.65 -42.79
CA PRO A 31 -29.13 28.48 -42.25
C PRO A 31 -28.99 28.64 -40.74
N GLY A 32 -29.47 27.63 -40.00
CA GLY A 32 -29.42 27.61 -38.54
C GLY A 32 -28.00 27.85 -38.05
N ALA A 33 -27.88 28.69 -37.02
CA ALA A 33 -26.64 28.85 -36.28
C ALA A 33 -26.16 27.46 -35.84
N GLY A 34 -25.06 27.01 -36.43
CA GLY A 34 -24.43 25.77 -36.06
C GLY A 34 -24.13 25.80 -34.57
N ILE A 35 -24.52 24.73 -33.88
CA ILE A 35 -24.05 24.44 -32.54
C ILE A 35 -22.53 24.31 -32.67
N THR A 36 -21.80 25.34 -32.30
CA THR A 36 -20.34 25.26 -32.18
C THR A 36 -20.06 24.29 -31.06
N GLU A 37 -19.58 23.10 -31.43
CA GLU A 37 -19.01 22.13 -30.51
C GLU A 37 -18.01 22.85 -29.58
N PRO A 38 -18.07 22.64 -28.26
CA PRO A 38 -17.09 23.22 -27.35
C PRO A 38 -15.67 22.87 -27.84
N PRO A 39 -14.70 23.78 -27.77
CA PRO A 39 -13.33 23.47 -28.16
C PRO A 39 -12.89 22.19 -27.46
N ALA A 40 -12.38 21.23 -28.23
CA ALA A 40 -11.78 20.03 -27.68
C ALA A 40 -10.79 20.43 -26.58
N GLU A 41 -10.98 19.87 -25.39
CA GLU A 41 -10.09 20.11 -24.26
C GLU A 41 -8.66 19.82 -24.73
N PRO A 42 -7.71 20.76 -24.56
CA PRO A 42 -6.34 20.53 -24.99
C PRO A 42 -5.84 19.22 -24.38
N PRO A 43 -5.12 18.39 -25.14
CA PRO A 43 -4.69 17.08 -24.65
C PRO A 43 -3.98 17.27 -23.32
N LYS A 44 -4.52 16.66 -22.25
CA LYS A 44 -3.92 16.67 -20.91
C LYS A 44 -2.46 16.31 -21.08
N GLN A 45 -1.57 17.26 -20.78
CA GLN A 45 -0.14 17.05 -20.87
C GLN A 45 0.19 15.82 -20.03
N PRO A 46 0.90 14.81 -20.57
CA PRO A 46 1.24 13.63 -19.80
C PRO A 46 1.95 14.07 -18.53
N PRO A 47 1.52 13.58 -17.35
CA PRO A 47 2.09 13.99 -16.08
C PRO A 47 3.61 13.79 -16.07
N ALA A 48 4.33 14.66 -15.36
CA ALA A 48 5.78 14.57 -15.28
C ALA A 48 6.22 13.19 -14.74
N ALA A 49 7.18 12.58 -15.42
CA ALA A 49 7.81 11.35 -14.94
C ALA A 49 8.40 11.57 -13.54
N ILE A 50 8.35 10.53 -12.71
CA ILE A 50 9.00 10.54 -11.41
C ILE A 50 10.29 9.75 -11.46
N THR A 51 11.27 10.14 -10.65
CA THR A 51 12.48 9.35 -10.46
C THR A 51 12.19 8.27 -9.42
N ALA A 52 11.85 7.08 -9.89
CA ALA A 52 11.78 5.88 -9.07
C ALA A 52 12.32 4.68 -9.85
N SER A 53 13.01 3.77 -9.15
CA SER A 53 13.46 2.50 -9.72
C SER A 53 13.20 1.36 -8.74
N TYR A 54 12.55 0.31 -9.19
CA TYR A 54 12.18 -0.86 -8.41
C TYR A 54 13.05 -2.05 -8.80
N LYS A 55 13.44 -2.85 -7.80
CA LYS A 55 14.26 -4.03 -7.98
C LYS A 55 13.68 -5.20 -7.19
N TYR A 56 13.46 -6.31 -7.89
CA TYR A 56 13.15 -7.58 -7.27
C TYR A 56 14.43 -8.36 -7.03
N LEU A 57 14.55 -8.96 -5.85
CA LEU A 57 15.71 -9.75 -5.44
C LEU A 57 15.25 -11.03 -4.75
N THR A 58 16.07 -12.06 -4.93
CA THR A 58 15.97 -13.31 -4.17
C THR A 58 17.24 -13.50 -3.36
N PHE A 59 17.09 -14.09 -2.19
CA PHE A 59 18.20 -14.52 -1.36
C PHE A 59 17.94 -15.95 -0.91
N GLN A 60 18.90 -16.84 -1.17
CA GLN A 60 18.83 -18.21 -0.70
C GLN A 60 20.17 -18.58 -0.08
N GLN A 61 20.10 -19.10 1.14
CA GLN A 61 21.26 -19.61 1.83
C GLN A 61 20.89 -20.76 2.75
N ASP A 62 21.60 -21.87 2.58
CA ASP A 62 21.58 -22.99 3.49
C ASP A 62 22.78 -22.85 4.44
N ARG A 63 22.54 -22.99 5.74
CA ARG A 63 23.53 -22.99 6.81
C ARG A 63 23.99 -24.42 7.06
N ASP A 64 25.29 -24.65 7.11
CA ASP A 64 25.82 -25.89 7.68
C ASP A 64 25.84 -25.78 9.21
N PRO A 65 24.97 -26.50 9.95
CA PRO A 65 24.93 -26.40 11.41
C PRO A 65 26.22 -26.86 12.11
N ASP A 66 27.09 -27.62 11.43
CA ASP A 66 28.33 -28.14 12.01
C ASP A 66 29.51 -27.17 11.82
N HIS A 67 29.37 -26.17 10.93
CA HIS A 67 30.46 -25.27 10.53
C HIS A 67 30.11 -23.78 10.61
N ASP A 68 28.85 -23.42 10.37
CA ASP A 68 28.38 -22.04 10.35
C ASP A 68 27.68 -21.67 11.66
N THR A 69 27.88 -20.43 12.10
CA THR A 69 27.10 -19.89 13.22
C THR A 69 25.64 -19.66 12.81
N PRO A 70 24.69 -19.65 13.77
CA PRO A 70 23.29 -19.34 13.49
C PRO A 70 23.08 -17.99 12.79
N GLU A 71 23.92 -17.01 13.08
CA GLU A 71 23.87 -15.62 12.58
C GLU A 71 24.27 -15.50 11.12
N LYS A 72 25.15 -16.37 10.61
CA LYS A 72 25.78 -16.23 9.29
C LYS A 72 24.79 -15.90 8.17
N ARG A 73 23.65 -16.59 8.15
CA ARG A 73 22.61 -16.41 7.11
C ARG A 73 21.97 -15.02 7.13
N PHE A 74 21.81 -14.44 8.33
CA PHE A 74 21.30 -13.08 8.47
C PHE A 74 22.38 -12.04 8.24
N ASP A 75 23.62 -12.31 8.65
CA ASP A 75 24.75 -11.42 8.37
C ASP A 75 24.97 -11.26 6.85
N ASP A 76 24.92 -12.37 6.10
CA ASP A 76 25.03 -12.37 4.63
C ASP A 76 23.81 -11.68 3.98
N TYR A 77 22.60 -11.91 4.51
CA TYR A 77 21.38 -11.22 4.06
C TYR A 77 21.46 -9.70 4.27
N ILE A 78 21.96 -9.27 5.42
CA ILE A 78 22.12 -7.87 5.79
C ILE A 78 23.25 -7.22 4.98
N ALA A 79 24.32 -7.96 4.66
CA ALA A 79 25.35 -7.51 3.73
C ALA A 79 24.77 -7.25 2.33
N LEU A 80 23.88 -8.12 1.84
CA LEU A 80 23.13 -7.89 0.61
C LEU A 80 22.28 -6.62 0.70
N LEU A 81 21.45 -6.48 1.74
CA LEU A 81 20.60 -5.30 1.92
C LEU A 81 21.42 -4.00 2.02
N ASN A 82 22.55 -4.01 2.73
CA ASN A 82 23.44 -2.86 2.84
C ASN A 82 24.12 -2.49 1.52
N ARG A 83 24.48 -3.48 0.69
CA ARG A 83 24.99 -3.21 -0.66
C ARG A 83 23.96 -2.49 -1.52
N GLU A 84 22.72 -2.95 -1.50
CA GLU A 84 21.63 -2.31 -2.26
C GLU A 84 21.22 -0.96 -1.65
N GLY A 85 21.24 -0.86 -0.31
CA GLY A 85 21.02 0.39 0.43
C GLY A 85 22.03 1.47 0.13
N ALA A 86 23.32 1.12 0.03
CA ALA A 86 24.38 2.02 -0.42
C ALA A 86 24.21 2.48 -1.88
N ALA A 87 23.51 1.71 -2.72
CA ALA A 87 23.11 2.11 -4.06
C ALA A 87 21.83 2.98 -4.09
N GLY A 88 21.21 3.20 -2.93
CA GLY A 88 20.02 4.03 -2.74
C GLY A 88 18.69 3.26 -2.72
N TYR A 89 18.72 1.93 -2.63
CA TYR A 89 17.50 1.12 -2.59
C TYR A 89 16.99 0.92 -1.16
N ARG A 90 15.72 1.29 -0.96
CA ARG A 90 14.92 1.11 0.25
C ARG A 90 14.08 -0.17 0.17
N TYR A 91 14.12 -1.00 1.20
CA TYR A 91 13.23 -2.15 1.34
C TYR A 91 11.77 -1.69 1.46
N ILE A 92 10.88 -2.24 0.63
CA ILE A 92 9.44 -1.93 0.68
C ILE A 92 8.56 -3.14 0.92
N GLU A 93 8.97 -4.34 0.51
CA GLU A 93 8.16 -5.54 0.69
C GLU A 93 9.02 -6.79 0.61
N GLY A 94 8.68 -7.81 1.39
CA GLY A 94 9.16 -9.15 1.13
C GLY A 94 8.38 -10.23 1.86
N SER A 95 8.79 -11.44 1.56
CA SER A 95 8.36 -12.65 2.23
C SER A 95 9.60 -13.36 2.72
N ALA A 96 9.73 -13.44 4.04
CA ALA A 96 10.72 -14.30 4.65
C ALA A 96 10.32 -15.76 4.45
N GLY A 97 11.29 -16.61 4.13
CA GLY A 97 11.07 -18.05 3.92
C GLY A 97 12.22 -18.89 4.45
N GLY A 98 12.03 -20.21 4.42
CA GLY A 98 13.00 -21.17 4.95
C GLY A 98 12.71 -21.58 6.40
N ASN A 99 13.74 -22.05 7.10
CA ASN A 99 13.64 -22.58 8.46
C ASN A 99 14.86 -22.13 9.31
N ILE A 100 15.17 -22.83 10.40
CA ILE A 100 16.31 -22.48 11.27
C ILE A 100 17.67 -22.69 10.60
N VAL A 101 17.75 -23.55 9.58
CA VAL A 101 18.98 -23.82 8.79
C VAL A 101 18.93 -23.27 7.37
N THR A 102 17.78 -22.85 6.85
CA THR A 102 17.66 -22.25 5.50
C THR A 102 17.03 -20.87 5.56
N LEU A 103 17.54 -19.92 4.77
CA LEU A 103 16.88 -18.63 4.50
C LEU A 103 16.51 -18.58 3.02
N GLN A 104 15.25 -18.30 2.71
CA GLN A 104 14.75 -18.22 1.34
C GLN A 104 13.81 -17.03 1.20
N ASP A 105 14.38 -15.88 0.88
CA ASP A 105 13.68 -14.62 0.87
C ASP A 105 13.49 -14.09 -0.55
N LYS A 106 12.32 -13.50 -0.77
CA LYS A 106 11.99 -12.73 -1.97
C LYS A 106 11.59 -11.35 -1.51
N PHE A 107 12.14 -10.31 -2.12
CA PHE A 107 11.87 -8.95 -1.67
C PHE A 107 11.96 -7.94 -2.82
N LEU A 108 11.22 -6.85 -2.65
CA LEU A 108 11.17 -5.70 -3.53
C LEU A 108 11.78 -4.51 -2.81
N MET A 109 12.64 -3.80 -3.54
CA MET A 109 13.26 -2.56 -3.09
C MET A 109 12.97 -1.44 -4.08
N VAL A 110 13.04 -0.20 -3.61
CA VAL A 110 12.83 1.00 -4.42
C VAL A 110 13.90 2.04 -4.17
N LYS A 111 14.40 2.67 -5.22
CA LYS A 111 15.12 3.94 -5.16
C LYS A 111 14.17 5.04 -5.62
N ASP A 112 13.52 5.72 -4.69
CA ASP A 112 12.52 6.78 -4.95
C ASP A 112 12.89 8.15 -4.37
N THR A 113 14.08 8.23 -3.78
CA THR A 113 14.66 9.38 -3.07
C THR A 113 16.17 9.40 -3.28
N GLU A 114 16.77 10.59 -3.27
CA GLU A 114 18.23 10.76 -3.39
C GLU A 114 18.92 10.62 -2.03
N THR A 115 18.89 9.40 -1.49
CA THR A 115 19.55 9.04 -0.23
C THR A 115 20.10 7.61 -0.30
N THR A 116 20.83 7.21 0.73
CA THR A 116 21.31 5.84 0.94
C THR A 116 20.75 5.27 2.23
N TYR A 117 20.71 3.95 2.32
CA TYR A 117 20.15 3.24 3.45
C TYR A 117 21.15 2.25 4.02
N SER A 118 21.11 2.08 5.34
CA SER A 118 21.74 0.95 6.01
C SER A 118 20.69 0.08 6.70
N TYR A 119 21.04 -1.18 6.88
CA TYR A 119 20.20 -2.21 7.47
C TYR A 119 20.99 -2.93 8.56
N GLU A 120 20.29 -3.24 9.64
CA GLU A 120 20.78 -4.11 10.70
C GLU A 120 19.63 -4.95 11.22
N TYR A 121 19.96 -6.01 11.93
CA TYR A 121 18.98 -6.73 12.73
C TYR A 121 19.30 -6.62 14.21
N LYS A 122 18.25 -6.72 15.01
CA LYS A 122 18.35 -7.04 16.44
C LYS A 122 17.66 -8.37 16.70
N THR A 123 17.83 -8.91 17.89
CA THR A 123 17.21 -10.18 18.26
C THR A 123 16.11 -9.95 19.27
N ILE A 124 15.03 -10.73 19.18
CA ILE A 124 14.00 -10.78 20.21
C ILE A 124 13.65 -12.23 20.50
N GLU A 125 13.69 -12.60 21.78
CA GLU A 125 13.21 -13.89 22.23
C GLU A 125 11.69 -13.86 22.38
N ILE A 126 11.01 -14.87 21.84
CA ILE A 126 9.57 -15.06 21.96
C ILE A 126 9.32 -16.24 22.90
N ASN A 127 8.85 -15.94 24.10
CA ASN A 127 8.36 -16.96 25.01
C ASN A 127 6.89 -17.22 24.72
N VAL A 128 6.58 -18.40 24.16
CA VAL A 128 5.20 -18.74 23.77
C VAL A 128 4.23 -18.84 24.95
N LEU A 129 4.76 -18.97 26.17
CA LEU A 129 3.98 -19.07 27.41
C LEU A 129 3.72 -17.71 28.07
N HIS A 130 4.38 -16.62 27.64
CA HIS A 130 4.28 -15.30 28.26
C HIS A 130 3.91 -14.21 27.23
N ALA A 131 2.97 -13.35 27.60
CA ALA A 131 2.53 -12.22 26.77
C ALA A 131 3.33 -10.94 27.07
N ASP A 132 4.66 -11.01 26.91
CA ASP A 132 5.58 -9.90 27.20
C ASP A 132 6.43 -9.46 26.01
N VAL A 133 6.18 -10.06 24.84
CA VAL A 133 6.93 -9.79 23.62
C VAL A 133 6.61 -8.40 23.08
N MET A 134 5.35 -7.95 23.08
CA MET A 134 5.01 -6.63 22.52
C MET A 134 5.62 -5.47 23.32
N PRO A 135 5.58 -5.43 24.66
CA PRO A 135 6.29 -4.41 25.43
C PRO A 135 7.80 -4.37 25.14
N ARG A 136 8.46 -5.53 25.04
CA ARG A 136 9.88 -5.60 24.67
C ARG A 136 10.14 -5.11 23.26
N LEU A 137 9.29 -5.50 22.30
CA LEU A 137 9.40 -5.06 20.91
C LEU A 137 9.21 -3.55 20.81
N LEU A 138 8.23 -2.99 21.50
CA LEU A 138 7.99 -1.54 21.57
C LEU A 138 9.22 -0.82 22.13
N GLN A 139 9.77 -1.29 23.25
CA GLN A 139 10.96 -0.67 23.83
C GLN A 139 12.15 -0.72 22.87
N GLN A 140 12.39 -1.87 22.24
CA GLN A 140 13.43 -2.01 21.24
C GLN A 140 13.21 -1.06 20.05
N MET A 141 11.98 -0.93 19.55
CA MET A 141 11.64 0.02 18.48
C MET A 141 11.88 1.47 18.91
N LYS A 142 11.59 1.84 20.16
CA LYS A 142 11.90 3.17 20.72
C LYS A 142 13.42 3.41 20.78
N ASP A 143 14.19 2.42 21.25
CA ASP A 143 15.65 2.52 21.35
C ASP A 143 16.32 2.63 19.97
N GLN A 144 15.80 1.91 18.97
CA GLN A 144 16.25 2.01 17.57
C GLN A 144 15.77 3.32 16.92
N GLY A 145 14.54 3.76 17.20
CA GLY A 145 13.98 5.02 16.73
C GLY A 145 14.80 6.23 17.19
N ALA A 146 15.27 6.24 18.44
CA ALA A 146 16.18 7.25 18.97
C ALA A 146 17.52 7.33 18.21
N GLN A 147 17.90 6.26 17.49
CA GLN A 147 19.09 6.18 16.64
C GLN A 147 18.79 6.46 15.15
N GLY A 148 17.56 6.89 14.83
CA GLY A 148 17.10 7.14 13.46
C GLY A 148 16.78 5.88 12.67
N LYS A 149 16.56 4.74 13.34
CA LYS A 149 16.24 3.47 12.70
C LYS A 149 14.75 3.15 12.79
N VAL A 150 14.27 2.45 11.77
CA VAL A 150 12.86 2.17 11.54
C VAL A 150 12.73 0.65 11.37
N PHE A 151 11.91 0.01 12.21
CA PHE A 151 11.57 -1.42 12.08
C PHE A 151 10.98 -1.73 10.70
N ILE A 152 11.30 -2.88 10.14
CA ILE A 152 10.79 -3.29 8.83
C ILE A 152 9.86 -4.49 9.00
N GLN A 153 10.38 -5.56 9.61
CA GLN A 153 9.66 -6.82 9.85
C GLN A 153 10.49 -7.72 10.77
N PHE A 154 9.87 -8.81 11.21
CA PHE A 154 10.60 -9.98 11.70
C PHE A 154 11.30 -10.71 10.53
N LEU A 155 12.56 -11.06 10.72
CA LEU A 155 13.29 -12.05 9.95
C LEU A 155 13.18 -13.38 10.72
N GLY A 156 13.23 -14.54 10.04
CA GLY A 156 12.90 -15.84 10.65
C GLY A 156 13.70 -16.25 11.90
N HIS A 157 13.45 -17.45 12.41
CA HIS A 157 14.09 -17.95 13.65
C HIS A 157 15.62 -17.98 13.52
N LEU A 158 16.32 -17.21 14.34
CA LEU A 158 17.77 -17.26 14.46
C LEU A 158 18.23 -18.53 15.15
N THR A 159 17.70 -18.79 16.36
CA THR A 159 18.02 -19.96 17.17
C THR A 159 16.80 -20.45 17.93
N ILE A 160 16.87 -21.66 18.45
CA ILE A 160 15.98 -22.15 19.51
C ILE A 160 16.87 -22.36 20.72
N THR A 161 16.53 -21.73 21.84
CA THR A 161 17.26 -21.93 23.09
C THR A 161 17.09 -23.39 23.54
N PRO A 162 18.17 -24.09 23.92
CA PRO A 162 18.07 -25.47 24.39
C PRO A 162 17.41 -25.54 25.78
N PRO A 163 16.90 -26.73 26.19
CA PRO A 163 16.23 -26.91 27.47
C PRO A 163 17.03 -26.32 28.65
N PRO A 164 16.35 -25.72 29.66
CA PRO A 164 14.91 -25.81 29.92
C PRO A 164 14.01 -24.84 29.12
N ASP A 165 14.57 -23.85 28.43
CA ASP A 165 13.81 -22.77 27.78
C ASP A 165 13.75 -22.97 26.26
N ILE A 166 12.64 -23.52 25.73
CA ILE A 166 12.45 -23.79 24.29
C ILE A 166 11.98 -22.53 23.54
N ASN A 167 12.51 -21.36 23.88
CA ASN A 167 12.07 -20.10 23.28
C ASN A 167 12.80 -19.85 21.96
N PRO A 168 12.08 -19.63 20.84
CA PRO A 168 12.70 -19.16 19.61
C PRO A 168 13.21 -17.72 19.75
N VAL A 169 14.42 -17.48 19.24
CA VAL A 169 14.99 -16.15 19.05
C VAL A 169 14.76 -15.76 17.59
N PHE A 170 14.16 -14.60 17.36
CA PHE A 170 13.93 -14.05 16.02
C PHE A 170 14.89 -12.90 15.75
N ALA A 171 15.30 -12.77 14.50
CA ALA A 171 15.91 -11.54 14.02
C ALA A 171 14.82 -10.51 13.67
N VAL A 172 15.09 -9.24 13.90
CA VAL A 172 14.16 -8.13 13.66
C VAL A 172 14.89 -7.09 12.82
N LEU A 173 14.42 -6.88 11.59
CA LEU A 173 15.06 -6.00 10.63
C LEU A 173 14.75 -4.54 10.93
N TYR A 174 15.79 -3.71 10.93
CA TYR A 174 15.72 -2.26 11.00
C TYR A 174 16.42 -1.64 9.80
N ARG A 175 15.96 -0.46 9.40
CA ARG A 175 16.57 0.38 8.37
C ARG A 175 16.89 1.76 8.93
N LYS A 176 18.05 2.31 8.58
CA LYS A 176 18.38 3.73 8.76
C LYS A 176 18.42 4.43 7.40
N ASP A 177 17.90 5.64 7.34
CA ASP A 177 18.14 6.57 6.24
C ASP A 177 19.41 7.37 6.57
N GLU A 178 20.48 7.21 5.78
CA GLU A 178 21.76 7.86 6.06
C GLU A 178 21.79 9.33 5.65
N GLY A 179 20.85 9.76 4.81
CA GLY A 179 20.69 11.17 4.42
C GLY A 179 19.90 11.99 5.43
N ALA A 180 19.22 11.35 6.39
CA ALA A 180 18.40 12.00 7.39
C ALA A 180 19.03 11.90 8.79
N SER A 181 19.08 13.03 9.51
CA SER A 181 19.43 13.06 10.94
C SER A 181 18.19 12.94 11.84
N THR A 182 17.09 12.38 11.32
CA THR A 182 15.85 12.29 12.08
C THR A 182 15.88 11.14 13.07
N THR A 183 15.17 11.33 14.17
CA THR A 183 14.85 10.29 15.13
C THR A 183 13.36 9.99 15.07
N TYR A 184 13.02 8.78 15.48
CA TYR A 184 11.65 8.31 15.48
C TYR A 184 11.21 8.00 16.90
N ASP A 185 9.96 8.35 17.19
CA ASP A 185 9.25 7.85 18.35
C ASP A 185 8.20 6.84 17.90
N VAL A 186 7.90 5.86 18.75
CA VAL A 186 7.02 4.74 18.44
C VAL A 186 6.05 4.54 19.59
N GLU A 187 4.75 4.50 19.28
CA GLU A 187 3.72 4.18 20.27
C GLU A 187 2.94 2.95 19.82
N ALA A 188 2.34 2.23 20.77
CA ALA A 188 1.52 1.07 20.49
C ALA A 188 0.15 1.20 21.16
N ALA A 189 -0.88 0.73 20.46
CA ALA A 189 -2.23 0.60 21.00
C ALA A 189 -2.74 -0.83 20.85
N ASP A 190 -3.71 -1.18 21.69
CA ASP A 190 -4.46 -2.43 21.55
C ASP A 190 -5.12 -2.52 20.18
N TYR A 191 -5.13 -3.72 19.63
CA TYR A 191 -5.80 -4.00 18.37
C TYR A 191 -7.32 -4.03 18.56
N GLN A 192 -8.00 -2.97 18.16
CA GLN A 192 -9.43 -2.77 18.40
C GLN A 192 -10.33 -3.39 17.34
N ALA A 193 -11.42 -4.07 17.73
CA ALA A 193 -12.32 -4.71 16.77
C ALA A 193 -13.27 -3.73 16.05
N ALA A 194 -13.66 -2.62 16.67
CA ALA A 194 -14.61 -1.67 16.10
C ALA A 194 -13.90 -0.56 15.30
N ALA A 195 -14.43 -0.23 14.12
CA ALA A 195 -13.84 0.78 13.24
C ALA A 195 -13.77 2.17 13.91
N ALA A 196 -14.78 2.52 14.71
CA ALA A 196 -14.82 3.79 15.44
C ALA A 196 -13.66 3.93 16.44
N ASP A 197 -13.35 2.88 17.20
CA ASP A 197 -12.27 2.88 18.20
C ASP A 197 -10.89 2.97 17.54
N VAL A 198 -10.74 2.31 16.39
CA VAL A 198 -9.53 2.35 15.58
C VAL A 198 -9.27 3.76 15.06
N VAL A 199 -10.29 4.39 14.49
CA VAL A 199 -10.21 5.77 13.99
C VAL A 199 -9.97 6.75 15.14
N ALA A 200 -10.67 6.62 16.26
CA ALA A 200 -10.51 7.48 17.42
C ALA A 200 -9.08 7.42 17.98
N THR A 201 -8.55 6.21 18.18
CA THR A 201 -7.18 5.99 18.67
C THR A 201 -6.15 6.56 17.70
N ALA A 202 -6.29 6.25 16.42
CA ALA A 202 -5.35 6.70 15.39
C ALA A 202 -5.36 8.23 15.23
N ASN A 203 -6.51 8.89 15.35
CA ASN A 203 -6.63 10.35 15.28
C ASN A 203 -6.08 11.05 16.52
N ALA A 204 -6.27 10.47 17.72
CA ALA A 204 -5.68 11.00 18.95
C ALA A 204 -4.14 10.98 18.90
N LEU A 205 -3.56 9.89 18.39
CA LEU A 205 -2.11 9.79 18.16
C LEU A 205 -1.64 10.64 16.98
N GLY A 206 -2.43 10.70 15.91
CA GLY A 206 -2.18 11.51 14.72
C GLY A 206 -2.11 13.01 14.99
N ALA A 207 -2.93 13.52 15.90
CA ALA A 207 -2.85 14.90 16.41
C ALA A 207 -1.52 15.20 17.14
N ASN A 208 -0.78 14.18 17.57
CA ASN A 208 0.54 14.29 18.17
C ASN A 208 1.69 13.97 17.20
N GLY A 209 1.38 13.70 15.93
CA GLY A 209 2.35 13.42 14.87
C GLY A 209 2.64 11.94 14.64
N PHE A 210 1.89 11.03 15.27
CA PHE A 210 2.05 9.59 15.07
C PHE A 210 1.13 9.08 13.97
N ARG A 211 1.67 8.48 12.91
CA ARG A 211 0.88 7.81 11.87
C ARG A 211 0.77 6.31 12.15
N PRO A 212 -0.32 5.65 11.72
CA PRO A 212 -0.37 4.19 11.69
C PRO A 212 0.78 3.66 10.85
N TRP A 213 1.38 2.56 11.31
CA TRP A 213 2.58 2.07 10.68
C TRP A 213 2.66 0.57 10.54
N SER A 214 2.47 -0.21 11.61
CA SER A 214 2.57 -1.67 11.54
C SER A 214 1.60 -2.35 12.50
N VAL A 215 1.10 -3.54 12.14
CA VAL A 215 0.38 -4.42 13.07
C VAL A 215 1.28 -5.59 13.36
N GLN A 216 1.47 -5.92 14.63
CA GLN A 216 2.28 -7.06 15.02
C GLN A 216 1.42 -8.02 15.84
N THR A 217 1.63 -9.31 15.59
CA THR A 217 0.95 -10.40 16.27
C THR A 217 2.01 -11.37 16.79
N THR A 218 1.97 -11.69 18.08
CA THR A 218 2.88 -12.68 18.70
C THR A 218 2.10 -13.60 19.62
N GLY A 219 2.76 -14.64 20.13
CA GLY A 219 2.15 -15.64 20.99
C GLY A 219 1.47 -16.77 20.22
N GLY A 220 1.17 -17.86 20.94
CA GLY A 220 0.46 -19.01 20.39
C GLY A 220 -1.05 -18.76 20.28
N PRO A 221 -1.83 -19.74 19.80
CA PRO A 221 -3.28 -19.60 19.65
C PRO A 221 -4.03 -19.16 20.92
N SER A 222 -3.51 -19.47 22.10
CA SER A 222 -4.09 -19.13 23.41
C SER A 222 -3.47 -17.90 24.09
N THR A 223 -2.33 -17.39 23.60
CA THR A 223 -1.59 -16.26 24.18
C THR A 223 -1.40 -15.12 23.18
N ARG A 224 -2.23 -15.10 22.12
CA ARG A 224 -2.07 -14.22 20.97
C ARG A 224 -2.20 -12.76 21.39
N GLU A 225 -1.10 -12.04 21.34
CA GLU A 225 -1.06 -10.60 21.58
C GLU A 225 -0.97 -9.88 20.24
N ARG A 226 -1.86 -8.90 20.03
CA ARG A 226 -1.92 -8.12 18.80
C ARG A 226 -1.96 -6.63 19.12
N LYS A 227 -1.06 -5.87 18.50
CA LYS A 227 -0.93 -4.42 18.71
C LYS A 227 -0.82 -3.69 17.37
N GLN A 228 -1.38 -2.49 17.31
CA GLN A 228 -1.12 -1.52 16.24
C GLN A 228 -0.03 -0.57 16.72
N PHE A 229 1.08 -0.52 15.97
CA PHE A 229 2.19 0.39 16.18
C PHE A 229 2.03 1.64 15.33
N PHE A 230 2.41 2.77 15.91
CA PHE A 230 2.40 4.09 15.30
C PHE A 230 3.79 4.67 15.38
N ILE A 231 4.20 5.42 14.35
CA ILE A 231 5.53 6.03 14.28
C ILE A 231 5.40 7.54 14.07
N LYS A 232 6.27 8.28 14.72
CA LYS A 232 6.42 9.72 14.57
C LYS A 232 7.85 10.03 14.14
N ASP A 233 7.98 10.88 13.13
CA ASP A 233 9.23 11.53 12.78
C ASP A 233 9.39 12.78 13.64
N ASN A 234 10.39 12.83 14.52
CA ASN A 234 10.55 13.92 15.48
C ASN A 234 11.00 15.24 14.83
N ASN A 235 11.49 15.19 13.60
CA ASN A 235 11.86 16.38 12.83
C ASN A 235 10.70 16.88 11.95
N SER A 236 9.57 16.17 11.92
CA SER A 236 8.40 16.55 11.13
C SER A 236 7.34 17.28 11.95
N ALA A 237 6.78 18.33 11.36
CA ALA A 237 5.60 19.01 11.90
C ALA A 237 4.28 18.30 11.53
N ALA A 238 4.33 17.24 10.70
CA ALA A 238 3.16 16.55 10.18
C ALA A 238 2.17 16.11 11.26
N ARG A 239 0.89 16.11 10.90
CA ARG A 239 -0.23 15.70 11.75
C ARG A 239 -1.19 14.87 10.95
N TYR A 240 -1.60 13.75 11.51
CA TYR A 240 -2.29 12.73 10.73
C TYR A 240 -3.74 12.62 11.12
N GLU A 241 -4.59 12.52 10.11
CA GLU A 241 -5.98 12.12 10.24
C GLU A 241 -6.16 10.78 9.53
N VAL A 242 -6.84 9.86 10.18
CA VAL A 242 -7.15 8.52 9.71
C VAL A 242 -8.65 8.39 9.53
N LYS A 243 -9.03 7.73 8.43
CA LYS A 243 -10.41 7.40 8.11
C LYS A 243 -10.53 5.91 7.83
N ALA A 244 -11.62 5.31 8.27
CA ALA A 244 -12.05 3.98 7.87
C ALA A 244 -13.31 4.12 7.00
N VAL A 245 -13.30 3.54 5.81
CA VAL A 245 -14.45 3.54 4.90
C VAL A 245 -14.79 2.09 4.58
N ILE A 246 -16.06 1.71 4.74
CA ILE A 246 -16.54 0.37 4.43
C ILE A 246 -16.20 0.06 2.97
N SER A 247 -15.69 -1.15 2.71
CA SER A 247 -15.48 -1.65 1.35
C SER A 247 -16.83 -1.81 0.66
N PRO A 248 -17.00 -1.31 -0.58
CA PRO A 248 -18.19 -1.59 -1.37
C PRO A 248 -18.53 -3.08 -1.48
N LEU A 249 -17.53 -3.97 -1.41
CA LEU A 249 -17.75 -5.43 -1.41
C LEU A 249 -18.43 -5.96 -0.14
N SER A 250 -18.47 -5.19 0.95
CA SER A 250 -19.12 -5.58 2.21
C SER A 250 -20.58 -5.08 2.33
N VAL A 251 -21.10 -4.43 1.28
CA VAL A 251 -22.49 -3.95 1.20
C VAL A 251 -23.22 -4.59 0.02
N VAL A 252 -24.55 -4.68 0.12
CA VAL A 252 -25.38 -5.31 -0.92
C VAL A 252 -25.29 -4.50 -2.22
N GLY A 253 -24.91 -5.16 -3.30
CA GLY A 253 -24.86 -4.58 -4.64
C GLY A 253 -23.60 -3.80 -4.99
N GLY A 254 -22.59 -3.75 -4.11
CA GLY A 254 -21.30 -3.15 -4.45
C GLY A 254 -20.37 -4.11 -5.20
N ASP A 255 -19.49 -3.55 -6.02
CA ASP A 255 -18.56 -4.30 -6.87
C ASP A 255 -17.12 -3.74 -6.85
N PHE A 256 -16.23 -4.35 -7.65
CA PHE A 256 -14.83 -3.92 -7.76
C PHE A 256 -14.65 -2.53 -8.39
N PRO A 257 -15.37 -2.15 -9.47
CA PRO A 257 -15.42 -0.77 -9.93
C PRO A 257 -15.75 0.24 -8.83
N ASP A 258 -16.71 -0.06 -7.95
CA ASP A 258 -17.05 0.80 -6.81
C ASP A 258 -15.88 0.94 -5.82
N VAL A 259 -15.13 -0.15 -5.56
CA VAL A 259 -13.91 -0.10 -4.72
C VAL A 259 -12.88 0.85 -5.32
N LYS A 260 -12.59 0.73 -6.62
CA LYS A 260 -11.61 1.58 -7.32
C LYS A 260 -12.05 3.05 -7.24
N LYS A 261 -13.32 3.32 -7.51
CA LYS A 261 -13.89 4.67 -7.43
C LYS A 261 -13.79 5.23 -6.01
N GLN A 262 -14.11 4.45 -4.98
CA GLN A 262 -14.00 4.88 -3.59
C GLN A 262 -12.58 5.31 -3.24
N ILE A 263 -11.57 4.52 -3.61
CA ILE A 263 -10.16 4.83 -3.33
C ILE A 263 -9.74 6.11 -4.06
N GLN A 264 -10.16 6.29 -5.31
CA GLN A 264 -9.90 7.51 -6.09
C GLN A 264 -10.57 8.74 -5.46
N ASP A 265 -11.83 8.63 -5.05
CA ASP A 265 -12.56 9.70 -4.38
C ASP A 265 -11.88 10.10 -3.06
N GLN A 266 -11.38 9.14 -2.26
CA GLN A 266 -10.62 9.45 -1.04
C GLN A 266 -9.25 10.09 -1.35
N GLY A 267 -8.57 9.62 -2.40
CA GLY A 267 -7.32 10.21 -2.87
C GLY A 267 -7.45 11.68 -3.26
N ALA A 268 -8.52 12.02 -3.97
CA ALA A 268 -8.85 13.41 -4.34
C ALA A 268 -9.11 14.31 -3.11
N LEU A 269 -9.57 13.74 -1.99
CA LEU A 269 -9.75 14.44 -0.71
C LEU A 269 -8.45 14.55 0.11
N GLY A 270 -7.34 14.00 -0.38
CA GLY A 270 -6.03 14.04 0.24
C GLY A 270 -5.71 12.88 1.17
N TYR A 271 -6.46 11.78 1.08
CA TYR A 271 -6.18 10.58 1.86
C TYR A 271 -5.39 9.57 1.04
N ARG A 272 -4.22 9.17 1.55
CA ARG A 272 -3.45 8.04 1.03
C ARG A 272 -4.06 6.74 1.56
N LEU A 273 -4.24 5.76 0.69
CA LEU A 273 -4.57 4.39 1.09
C LEU A 273 -3.52 3.85 2.07
N LEU A 274 -3.96 3.06 3.05
CA LEU A 274 -3.08 2.28 3.92
C LEU A 274 -3.32 0.79 3.69
N LYS A 275 -4.31 0.22 4.38
CA LYS A 275 -4.59 -1.22 4.43
C LYS A 275 -6.08 -1.47 4.42
N ASN A 276 -6.49 -2.67 4.02
CA ASN A 276 -7.82 -3.17 4.32
C ASN A 276 -7.82 -3.90 5.69
N ARG A 277 -8.98 -3.93 6.34
CA ARG A 277 -9.15 -4.59 7.63
C ARG A 277 -10.60 -4.99 7.88
N PHE A 278 -10.81 -6.22 8.35
CA PHE A 278 -12.11 -6.67 8.81
C PHE A 278 -12.38 -6.15 10.24
N MET A 279 -13.42 -5.35 10.41
CA MET A 279 -13.80 -4.69 11.68
C MET A 279 -15.32 -4.65 11.85
N ASN A 280 -15.76 -4.41 13.07
CA ASN A 280 -17.17 -4.15 13.35
C ASN A 280 -17.53 -2.70 13.01
N ASP A 281 -18.66 -2.51 12.35
CA ASP A 281 -19.26 -1.20 12.12
C ASP A 281 -20.00 -0.68 13.38
N ALA A 282 -20.74 0.43 13.25
CA ALA A 282 -21.47 1.04 14.36
C ALA A 282 -22.63 0.16 14.90
N ASN A 283 -23.11 -0.81 14.12
CA ASN A 283 -24.15 -1.74 14.53
C ASN A 283 -23.57 -3.04 15.11
N GLY A 284 -22.24 -3.19 15.10
CA GLY A 284 -21.55 -4.41 15.51
C GLY A 284 -21.42 -5.44 14.39
N ASP A 285 -21.79 -5.11 13.16
CA ASP A 285 -21.67 -6.02 12.01
C ASP A 285 -20.24 -6.02 11.48
N GLY A 286 -19.69 -7.22 11.25
CA GLY A 286 -18.37 -7.37 10.63
C GLY A 286 -18.37 -6.97 9.16
N LYS A 287 -17.47 -6.06 8.79
CA LYS A 287 -17.27 -5.53 7.43
C LYS A 287 -15.79 -5.40 7.12
N ASP A 288 -15.42 -5.47 5.84
CA ASP A 288 -14.12 -5.00 5.39
C ASP A 288 -14.15 -3.48 5.30
N PHE A 289 -13.10 -2.84 5.79
CA PHE A 289 -12.87 -1.41 5.68
C PHE A 289 -11.54 -1.16 4.98
N PHE A 290 -11.48 -0.12 4.15
CA PHE A 290 -10.24 0.49 3.74
C PHE A 290 -9.88 1.59 4.75
N LEU A 291 -8.67 1.51 5.28
CA LEU A 291 -8.06 2.56 6.09
C LEU A 291 -7.29 3.51 5.19
N TYR A 292 -7.43 4.80 5.47
CA TYR A 292 -6.69 5.85 4.79
C TYR A 292 -6.09 6.82 5.79
N VAL A 293 -5.02 7.52 5.38
CA VAL A 293 -4.35 8.54 6.19
C VAL A 293 -4.12 9.80 5.38
N LYS A 294 -4.30 10.95 6.02
CA LYS A 294 -4.05 12.28 5.48
C LYS A 294 -3.08 13.02 6.38
N ASP A 295 -2.08 13.66 5.79
CA ASP A 295 -1.32 14.69 6.50
C ASP A 295 -2.08 16.01 6.41
N THR A 296 -2.58 16.45 7.55
CA THR A 296 -3.41 17.65 7.69
C THR A 296 -2.60 18.96 7.63
N THR A 297 -1.27 18.87 7.63
CA THR A 297 -0.39 20.05 7.56
C THR A 297 -0.07 20.49 6.13
N GLN A 298 -0.48 19.70 5.14
CA GLN A 298 -0.26 19.97 3.73
C GLN A 298 -1.51 19.67 2.90
N ALA A 299 -1.63 20.34 1.76
CA ALA A 299 -2.75 20.17 0.84
C ALA A 299 -2.48 19.08 -0.20
N SER A 300 -2.00 17.92 0.26
CA SER A 300 -1.66 16.81 -0.64
C SER A 300 -2.89 16.15 -1.22
N THR A 301 -2.80 15.67 -2.46
CA THR A 301 -3.77 14.78 -3.09
C THR A 301 -3.08 13.55 -3.66
N TYR A 302 -3.86 12.47 -3.82
CA TYR A 302 -3.38 11.20 -4.33
C TYR A 302 -4.26 10.73 -5.50
N GLU A 303 -3.64 10.45 -6.63
CA GLU A 303 -4.32 9.84 -7.78
C GLU A 303 -3.96 8.36 -7.80
N PHE A 304 -4.95 7.48 -7.94
CA PHE A 304 -4.76 6.03 -7.92
C PHE A 304 -5.11 5.40 -9.26
N GLU A 305 -4.24 4.51 -9.70
CA GLU A 305 -4.39 3.71 -10.91
C GLU A 305 -4.34 2.22 -10.55
N PHE A 306 -5.22 1.45 -11.17
CA PHE A 306 -5.38 0.02 -10.92
C PHE A 306 -5.11 -0.71 -12.22
N LEU A 307 -3.98 -1.41 -12.27
CA LEU A 307 -3.61 -2.20 -13.43
C LEU A 307 -3.89 -3.67 -13.18
N ASP A 308 -4.12 -4.40 -14.26
CA ASP A 308 -4.23 -5.84 -14.17
C ASP A 308 -2.89 -6.44 -13.70
N ASN A 309 -3.00 -7.53 -12.94
CA ASN A 309 -1.83 -8.29 -12.54
C ASN A 309 -1.17 -8.85 -13.81
N PRO A 310 0.14 -8.60 -14.02
CA PRO A 310 0.86 -9.14 -15.16
C PRO A 310 0.96 -10.66 -15.17
N ASP A 311 0.72 -11.33 -14.02
CA ASP A 311 0.74 -12.78 -13.88
C ASP A 311 -0.58 -13.31 -13.27
N ALA A 312 -0.91 -14.56 -13.55
CA ALA A 312 -2.03 -15.27 -12.92
C ALA A 312 -1.72 -15.67 -11.47
N LEU A 313 -0.43 -15.74 -11.11
CA LEU A 313 0.00 -15.96 -9.74
C LEU A 313 -0.03 -14.64 -8.96
N PHE A 314 -0.79 -14.63 -7.86
CA PHE A 314 -0.83 -13.51 -6.93
C PHE A 314 0.42 -13.50 -6.05
N GLY A 315 1.01 -12.32 -5.82
CA GLY A 315 2.07 -12.12 -4.83
C GLY A 315 3.37 -11.55 -5.38
N LEU A 316 4.41 -11.61 -4.55
CA LEU A 316 5.66 -10.90 -4.80
C LEU A 316 6.55 -11.57 -5.84
N GLN A 317 6.67 -10.92 -7.00
CA GLN A 317 7.37 -11.43 -8.17
C GLN A 317 8.14 -10.36 -8.93
N GLU A 318 9.08 -10.80 -9.78
CA GLU A 318 9.90 -9.91 -10.62
C GLU A 318 9.06 -9.06 -11.59
N ALA A 319 7.96 -9.62 -12.12
CA ALA A 319 7.04 -8.92 -13.01
C ALA A 319 6.46 -7.63 -12.37
N ASN A 320 6.28 -7.61 -11.04
CA ASN A 320 5.78 -6.45 -10.32
C ASN A 320 6.81 -5.30 -10.33
N ALA A 321 8.11 -5.61 -10.20
CA ALA A 321 9.17 -4.62 -10.32
C ALA A 321 9.23 -4.04 -11.74
N THR A 322 9.11 -4.90 -12.75
CA THR A 322 9.09 -4.49 -14.16
C THR A 322 7.89 -3.59 -14.47
N GLN A 323 6.69 -3.98 -14.05
CA GLN A 323 5.49 -3.15 -14.22
C GLN A 323 5.61 -1.82 -13.46
N ALA A 324 6.13 -1.85 -12.23
CA ALA A 324 6.36 -0.64 -11.45
C ALA A 324 7.32 0.33 -12.14
N ASN A 325 8.46 -0.17 -12.65
CA ASN A 325 9.40 0.62 -13.44
C ASN A 325 8.73 1.24 -14.68
N ALA A 326 7.89 0.49 -15.39
CA ALA A 326 7.15 1.04 -16.54
C ALA A 326 6.20 2.18 -16.13
N GLN A 327 5.57 2.08 -14.96
CA GLN A 327 4.65 3.12 -14.46
C GLN A 327 5.36 4.36 -13.91
N THR A 328 6.65 4.28 -13.55
CA THR A 328 7.42 5.47 -13.15
C THR A 328 7.55 6.50 -14.28
N ALA A 329 7.62 6.04 -15.53
CA ALA A 329 7.61 6.89 -16.72
C ALA A 329 6.28 7.66 -16.87
N ASN A 330 5.19 7.10 -16.35
CA ASN A 330 3.88 7.74 -16.26
C ASN A 330 3.72 8.57 -14.98
N GLY A 331 4.77 8.77 -14.19
CA GLY A 331 4.71 9.54 -12.94
C GLY A 331 3.96 8.83 -11.81
N LEU A 332 3.92 7.50 -11.81
CA LEU A 332 3.22 6.67 -10.82
C LEU A 332 4.21 5.82 -10.01
N ARG A 333 3.95 5.71 -8.70
CA ARG A 333 4.68 4.88 -7.74
C ARG A 333 3.90 3.60 -7.47
N TYR A 334 4.63 2.51 -7.25
CA TYR A 334 4.04 1.27 -6.75
C TYR A 334 3.54 1.48 -5.32
N PHE A 335 2.25 1.23 -5.10
CA PHE A 335 1.66 1.06 -3.77
C PHE A 335 1.77 -0.41 -3.38
N GLY A 336 1.21 -1.28 -4.22
CA GLY A 336 1.26 -2.73 -4.12
C GLY A 336 -0.11 -3.40 -4.15
N GLU A 337 -0.19 -4.66 -3.78
CA GLU A 337 -1.36 -5.51 -4.07
C GLU A 337 -2.23 -5.74 -2.83
N PRO A 338 -3.51 -5.29 -2.84
CA PRO A 338 -4.54 -5.91 -2.04
C PRO A 338 -5.23 -7.05 -2.81
N ASP A 339 -5.36 -6.94 -4.15
CA ASP A 339 -5.91 -7.95 -5.08
C ASP A 339 -5.50 -7.71 -6.55
N ALA A 340 -5.05 -6.49 -6.88
CA ALA A 340 -4.44 -6.08 -8.14
C ALA A 340 -3.34 -5.04 -7.86
N PRO A 341 -2.32 -4.88 -8.72
CA PRO A 341 -1.31 -3.85 -8.57
C PRO A 341 -1.92 -2.45 -8.48
N VAL A 342 -1.81 -1.82 -7.30
CA VAL A 342 -2.19 -0.42 -7.10
C VAL A 342 -0.98 0.47 -7.32
N PHE A 343 -1.17 1.50 -8.13
CA PHE A 343 -0.22 2.56 -8.39
C PHE A 343 -0.79 3.90 -7.96
N PHE A 344 0.07 4.84 -7.61
CA PHE A 344 -0.38 6.15 -7.20
C PHE A 344 0.58 7.27 -7.57
N ARG A 345 0.04 8.47 -7.74
CA ARG A 345 0.79 9.72 -7.79
C ARG A 345 0.44 10.57 -6.59
N SER A 346 1.45 11.20 -6.00
CA SER A 346 1.27 12.20 -4.96
C SER A 346 1.46 13.59 -5.54
N LEU A 347 0.55 14.51 -5.24
CA LEU A 347 0.58 15.91 -5.66
C LEU A 347 0.63 16.80 -4.41
N ASN A 348 1.35 17.92 -4.48
CA ASN A 348 1.50 18.86 -3.36
C ASN A 348 1.88 18.16 -2.04
N CYS A 349 2.83 17.22 -2.14
CA CYS A 349 3.13 16.26 -1.09
C CYS A 349 4.63 16.26 -0.77
N THR A 350 4.94 16.31 0.53
CA THR A 350 6.28 16.09 1.08
C THR A 350 6.27 15.05 2.20
N GLY A 351 7.39 14.35 2.38
CA GLY A 351 7.57 13.36 3.44
C GLY A 351 7.09 11.95 3.10
N VAL A 352 6.95 11.13 4.14
CA VAL A 352 6.82 9.65 4.02
C VAL A 352 5.55 9.17 3.33
N LEU A 353 4.50 10.00 3.28
CA LEU A 353 3.27 9.63 2.58
C LEU A 353 3.40 9.72 1.04
N CYS A 354 4.42 10.44 0.54
CA CYS A 354 4.56 10.75 -0.89
C CYS A 354 5.41 9.74 -1.67
N VAL A 355 5.99 8.77 -0.95
CA VAL A 355 6.87 7.73 -1.47
C VAL A 355 6.20 6.36 -1.35
N SER A 356 6.76 5.36 -2.03
CA SER A 356 6.18 4.00 -2.00
C SER A 356 6.08 3.48 -0.56
N PRO A 357 4.89 3.04 -0.11
CA PRO A 357 4.73 2.54 1.24
C PRO A 357 5.47 1.21 1.43
N THR A 358 5.84 0.95 2.68
CA THR A 358 6.32 -0.39 3.09
C THR A 358 5.15 -1.35 3.28
N LYS A 359 5.43 -2.66 3.23
CA LYS A 359 4.45 -3.72 3.50
C LYS A 359 3.79 -3.55 4.88
N ALA A 360 4.57 -3.20 5.91
CA ALA A 360 4.07 -2.91 7.25
C ALA A 360 2.91 -1.89 7.26
N GLU A 361 2.98 -0.86 6.41
CA GLU A 361 1.94 0.17 6.29
C GLU A 361 0.69 -0.33 5.55
N ARG A 362 0.85 -1.34 4.71
CA ARG A 362 -0.17 -1.82 3.76
C ARG A 362 -0.92 -3.06 4.18
N THR A 363 -0.31 -3.91 4.98
CA THR A 363 -0.90 -5.19 5.36
C THR A 363 -1.04 -5.30 6.86
N GLU A 364 -1.84 -6.27 7.27
CA GLU A 364 -1.75 -6.84 8.60
C GLU A 364 -0.79 -8.04 8.53
N GLU A 365 0.27 -8.04 9.34
CA GLU A 365 1.07 -9.26 9.48
C GLU A 365 0.25 -10.27 10.31
N LEU A 366 0.01 -11.45 9.73
CA LEU A 366 -0.79 -12.54 10.30
C LEU A 366 0.06 -13.50 11.13
#